data_AF-A0A3R7PK08-F1
#
_entry.id   AF-A0A3R7PK08-F1
#
_cell.length_a   1.000
_cell.length_b   1.000
_cell.length_c   1.000
_cell.angle_alpha   90.00
_cell.angle_beta   90.00
_cell.angle_gamma   90.00
#
_symmetry.space_group_name_H-M   'P 1'
#
loop_
_entity.id
_entity.type
_entity.pdbx_description
1 polymer ?
#
loop_
_entity_poly.entity_id
_entity_poly.type
_entity_poly.pdbx_seq_one_letter_code
_entity_poly.pdbx_strand_id
1 'polypeptide(L)'
;MQKFIIEKLHKAFEIDSLETSHQISVPVGDPSEISEIFDRIEYSKVGQEVVSFCVAYTNAEQDDLWEHLTAAAHRDRKLPELDHEDDHGHVDATEGLPSHQGSEESRWHVRPGLSVSFYRDVSPQEHFMLMKERKPSRTKALGWWVPLSFTSQREANFNQTEARGWMKDSEERITLTSLPPKDQWVIFNLQQTGYYRVNYDDHNWGLLIQQLRDDHKVIHVNRAQIIDDAMNLARNGQLSYTTALDVLAYLKKERDLLPWTSGISNVGYVMLMLRQTPALPALRVK
;
A
#
# COMPACT_ATOMS: atom_id res chain seq x y z
N MET A 1 -4.36 -11.37 -8.68
CA MET A 1 -4.04 -10.50 -7.53
C MET A 1 -2.88 -11.00 -6.68
N GLN A 2 -2.90 -12.22 -6.10
CA GLN A 2 -1.85 -12.68 -5.17
C GLN A 2 -0.40 -12.59 -5.70
N LYS A 3 -0.15 -12.96 -6.97
CA LYS A 3 1.18 -12.82 -7.61
C LYS A 3 1.63 -11.37 -7.71
N PHE A 4 0.70 -10.46 -8.02
CA PHE A 4 0.97 -9.03 -8.14
C PHE A 4 1.48 -8.45 -6.82
N ILE A 5 0.82 -8.81 -5.70
CA ILE A 5 1.20 -8.35 -4.36
C ILE A 5 2.67 -8.69 -4.04
N ILE A 6 3.09 -9.93 -4.30
CA ILE A 6 4.47 -10.37 -4.03
C ILE A 6 5.46 -9.75 -5.02
N GLU A 7 5.17 -9.85 -6.32
CA GLU A 7 6.17 -9.60 -7.35
C GLU A 7 6.35 -8.12 -7.65
N LYS A 8 5.30 -7.33 -7.41
CA LYS A 8 5.23 -5.91 -7.73
C LYS A 8 5.12 -5.09 -6.44
N LEU A 9 4.06 -5.25 -5.65
CA LEU A 9 3.76 -4.34 -4.54
C LEU A 9 4.80 -4.36 -3.41
N HIS A 10 5.07 -5.51 -2.79
CA HIS A 10 6.01 -5.57 -1.65
C HIS A 10 7.44 -5.15 -2.06
N LYS A 11 7.84 -5.48 -3.29
CA LYS A 11 9.13 -5.08 -3.84
C LYS A 11 9.19 -3.59 -4.17
N ALA A 12 8.08 -3.01 -4.63
CA ALA A 12 7.97 -1.57 -4.81
C ALA A 12 8.14 -0.87 -3.47
N PHE A 13 7.46 -1.34 -2.41
CA PHE A 13 7.62 -0.75 -1.09
C PHE A 13 9.06 -0.79 -0.60
N GLU A 14 9.82 -1.85 -0.85
CA GLU A 14 11.22 -1.94 -0.43
C GLU A 14 12.10 -0.88 -1.09
N ILE A 15 11.88 -0.57 -2.37
CA ILE A 15 12.69 0.40 -3.11
C ILE A 15 12.19 1.83 -2.85
N ASP A 16 10.86 2.02 -2.82
CA ASP A 16 10.20 3.32 -2.66
C ASP A 16 10.37 3.89 -1.24
N SER A 17 10.89 3.11 -0.29
CA SER A 17 11.16 3.54 1.09
C SER A 17 12.63 3.84 1.37
N LEU A 18 13.46 3.87 0.31
CA LEU A 18 14.87 4.28 0.36
C LEU A 18 15.01 5.78 0.07
N GLU A 19 16.00 6.45 0.69
CA GLU A 19 16.32 7.88 0.41
C GLU A 19 16.70 8.13 -1.06
N THR A 20 17.20 7.11 -1.76
CA THR A 20 17.58 7.17 -3.18
C THR A 20 16.41 6.97 -4.13
N SER A 21 15.20 6.80 -3.60
CA SER A 21 14.00 6.66 -4.43
C SER A 21 13.66 7.99 -5.12
N HIS A 22 12.89 7.90 -6.21
CA HIS A 22 12.45 9.06 -6.98
C HIS A 22 10.94 9.08 -7.15
N GLN A 23 10.44 10.25 -7.50
CA GLN A 23 9.05 10.46 -7.85
C GLN A 23 8.74 9.81 -9.22
N ILE A 24 7.48 9.49 -9.52
CA ILE A 24 7.10 8.81 -10.78
C ILE A 24 7.38 9.72 -11.98
N SER A 25 7.08 11.01 -11.88
CA SER A 25 7.30 11.96 -12.97
C SER A 25 8.63 12.69 -12.81
N VAL A 26 9.66 12.31 -13.57
CA VAL A 26 10.98 12.97 -13.54
C VAL A 26 11.21 13.71 -14.86
N PRO A 27 11.52 15.02 -14.86
CA PRO A 27 11.89 15.73 -16.08
C PRO A 27 13.25 15.21 -16.58
N VAL A 28 13.28 14.74 -17.83
CA VAL A 28 14.49 14.22 -18.48
C VAL A 28 15.19 15.35 -19.23
N GLY A 29 16.46 15.58 -18.90
CA GLY A 29 17.33 16.50 -19.63
C GLY A 29 18.23 15.80 -20.64
N ASP A 30 18.71 14.60 -20.31
CA ASP A 30 19.65 13.83 -21.13
C ASP A 30 19.08 12.44 -21.51
N PRO A 31 19.27 11.96 -22.76
CA PRO A 31 18.78 10.64 -23.17
C PRO A 31 19.28 9.45 -22.33
N SER A 32 20.41 9.58 -21.63
CA SER A 32 20.92 8.52 -20.75
C SER A 32 20.07 8.36 -19.47
N GLU A 33 19.45 9.44 -18.98
CA GLU A 33 18.56 9.45 -17.80
C GLU A 33 17.25 8.71 -18.07
N ILE A 34 16.86 8.55 -19.35
CA ILE A 34 15.67 7.77 -19.75
C ILE A 34 15.78 6.33 -19.22
N SER A 35 16.97 5.74 -19.30
CA SER A 35 17.18 4.36 -18.83
C SER A 35 17.14 4.23 -17.31
N GLU A 36 17.36 5.34 -16.58
CA GLU A 36 17.29 5.39 -15.12
C GLU A 36 15.86 5.54 -14.60
N ILE A 37 14.96 6.12 -15.40
CA ILE A 37 13.53 6.27 -15.07
C ILE A 37 12.76 4.97 -15.29
N PHE A 38 13.13 4.18 -16.31
CA PHE A 38 12.54 2.86 -16.58
C PHE A 38 13.00 1.79 -15.57
N ASP A 39 12.73 2.06 -14.31
CA ASP A 39 13.17 1.28 -13.18
C ASP A 39 12.02 0.44 -12.59
N ARG A 40 12.30 -0.25 -11.49
CA ARG A 40 11.27 -1.11 -10.87
C ARG A 40 10.16 -0.30 -10.19
N ILE A 41 10.45 0.93 -9.74
CA ILE A 41 9.49 1.81 -9.08
C ILE A 41 8.39 2.18 -10.07
N GLU A 42 8.75 2.64 -11.27
CA GLU A 42 7.78 3.08 -12.28
C GLU A 42 6.76 1.97 -12.60
N TYR A 43 7.22 0.78 -13.00
CA TYR A 43 6.31 -0.32 -13.36
C TYR A 43 5.46 -0.88 -12.21
N SER A 44 5.94 -0.78 -10.98
CA SER A 44 5.24 -1.41 -9.85
C SER A 44 4.33 -0.43 -9.13
N LYS A 45 4.73 0.84 -9.03
CA LYS A 45 3.96 1.91 -8.38
C LYS A 45 2.81 2.37 -9.28
N VAL A 46 3.07 2.64 -10.57
CA VAL A 46 2.01 2.97 -11.56
C VAL A 46 1.02 1.81 -11.69
N GLY A 47 1.51 0.58 -11.72
CA GLY A 47 0.65 -0.60 -11.75
C GLY A 47 -0.28 -0.71 -10.53
N GLN A 48 0.21 -0.39 -9.32
CA GLN A 48 -0.65 -0.36 -8.14
C GLN A 48 -1.58 0.85 -8.15
N GLU A 49 -1.16 2.01 -8.65
CA GLU A 49 -2.01 3.19 -8.76
C GLU A 49 -3.22 2.92 -9.64
N VAL A 50 -3.01 2.30 -10.81
CA VAL A 50 -4.10 1.86 -11.70
C VAL A 50 -5.03 0.87 -10.97
N VAL A 51 -4.49 -0.12 -10.25
CA VAL A 51 -5.30 -1.05 -9.45
C VAL A 51 -6.07 -0.32 -8.34
N SER A 52 -5.43 0.64 -7.67
CA SER A 52 -6.05 1.43 -6.59
C SER A 52 -7.19 2.27 -7.15
N PHE A 53 -6.97 2.90 -8.31
CA PHE A 53 -7.97 3.70 -8.99
C PHE A 53 -9.19 2.85 -9.39
N CYS A 54 -8.98 1.74 -10.10
CA CYS A 54 -10.06 0.87 -10.54
C CYS A 54 -10.82 0.18 -9.39
N VAL A 55 -10.17 -0.05 -8.24
CA VAL A 55 -10.79 -0.75 -7.10
C VAL A 55 -11.42 0.22 -6.09
N ALA A 56 -10.87 1.43 -5.92
CA ALA A 56 -11.37 2.40 -4.94
C ALA A 56 -12.50 3.28 -5.48
N TYR A 57 -12.51 3.55 -6.78
CA TYR A 57 -13.54 4.37 -7.44
C TYR A 57 -14.39 3.45 -8.31
N THR A 58 -15.35 2.71 -7.73
CA THR A 58 -16.25 1.71 -8.35
C THR A 58 -17.00 2.11 -9.65
N ASN A 59 -16.68 3.29 -10.17
CA ASN A 59 -17.14 3.96 -11.37
C ASN A 59 -16.12 3.93 -12.53
N ALA A 60 -14.97 3.25 -12.40
CA ALA A 60 -14.08 3.01 -13.53
C ALA A 60 -14.54 1.80 -14.35
N GLU A 61 -15.18 2.04 -15.49
CA GLU A 61 -15.45 1.00 -16.49
C GLU A 61 -14.19 0.68 -17.30
N GLN A 62 -14.13 -0.51 -17.92
CA GLN A 62 -12.95 -0.94 -18.69
C GLN A 62 -12.63 0.05 -19.83
N ASP A 63 -13.64 0.75 -20.31
CA ASP A 63 -13.55 1.66 -21.46
C ASP A 63 -13.11 3.08 -21.05
N ASP A 64 -13.28 3.48 -19.79
CA ASP A 64 -12.88 4.81 -19.30
C ASP A 64 -11.38 5.05 -19.47
N LEU A 65 -10.57 4.03 -19.20
CA LEU A 65 -9.11 4.12 -19.40
C LEU A 65 -8.78 4.29 -20.89
N TRP A 66 -9.46 3.55 -21.76
CA TRP A 66 -9.27 3.66 -23.20
C TRP A 66 -9.75 4.99 -23.75
N GLU A 67 -10.86 5.52 -23.24
CA GLU A 67 -11.39 6.83 -23.60
C GLU A 67 -10.42 7.95 -23.19
N HIS A 68 -9.93 7.94 -21.95
CA HIS A 68 -8.97 8.93 -21.46
C HIS A 68 -7.64 8.87 -22.21
N LEU A 69 -7.11 7.66 -22.48
CA LEU A 69 -5.88 7.49 -23.26
C LEU A 69 -6.07 7.93 -24.72
N THR A 70 -7.23 7.66 -25.31
CA THR A 70 -7.58 8.08 -26.68
C THR A 70 -7.71 9.60 -26.77
N ALA A 71 -8.42 10.22 -25.81
CA ALA A 71 -8.53 11.68 -25.72
C ALA A 71 -7.17 12.35 -25.50
N ALA A 72 -6.30 11.79 -24.65
CA ALA A 72 -4.94 12.27 -24.46
C ALA A 72 -4.09 12.13 -25.73
N ALA A 73 -4.18 10.98 -26.42
CA ALA A 73 -3.44 10.74 -27.66
C ALA A 73 -3.89 11.66 -28.81
N HIS A 74 -5.18 12.04 -28.88
CA HIS A 74 -5.67 13.06 -29.80
C HIS A 74 -5.17 14.46 -29.41
N ARG A 75 -5.20 14.82 -28.12
CA ARG A 75 -4.66 16.10 -27.60
C ARG A 75 -3.18 16.26 -27.95
N ASP A 76 -2.40 15.19 -27.81
CA ASP A 76 -0.97 15.17 -28.10
C ASP A 76 -0.64 14.91 -29.59
N ARG A 77 -1.68 14.81 -30.44
CA ARG A 77 -1.61 14.56 -31.89
C ARG A 77 -0.79 13.31 -32.24
N LYS A 78 -0.82 12.30 -31.37
CA LYS A 78 -0.17 10.99 -31.57
C LYS A 78 -1.09 9.99 -32.25
N LEU A 79 -2.41 10.13 -32.06
CA LEU A 79 -3.43 9.43 -32.82
C LEU A 79 -4.08 10.40 -33.84
N PRO A 80 -4.22 10.03 -35.12
CA PRO A 80 -5.07 10.78 -36.04
C PRO A 80 -6.52 10.75 -35.55
N GLU A 81 -7.24 11.88 -35.58
CA GLU A 81 -8.70 11.89 -35.40
C GLU A 81 -9.30 10.94 -36.44
N LEU A 82 -9.96 9.87 -35.98
CA LEU A 82 -10.70 8.98 -36.85
C LEU A 82 -12.10 9.55 -36.97
N ASP A 83 -12.45 10.00 -38.18
CA ASP A 83 -13.80 10.41 -38.54
C ASP A 83 -14.71 9.17 -38.61
N HIS A 84 -15.10 8.60 -37.47
CA HIS A 84 -16.16 7.61 -37.43
C HIS A 84 -17.16 7.93 -36.31
N GLU A 85 -18.37 8.28 -36.77
CA GLU A 85 -19.61 8.29 -36.01
C GLU A 85 -19.81 6.93 -35.36
N ASP A 86 -19.56 6.80 -34.06
CA ASP A 86 -20.07 5.69 -33.27
C ASP A 86 -20.94 6.23 -32.13
N ASP A 87 -22.23 6.03 -32.35
CA ASP A 87 -23.37 6.25 -31.48
C ASP A 87 -23.34 5.23 -30.32
N HIS A 88 -22.80 5.63 -29.17
CA HIS A 88 -23.04 4.97 -27.89
C HIS A 88 -23.59 5.99 -26.90
N GLY A 89 -24.92 6.01 -26.80
CA GLY A 89 -25.66 6.94 -25.95
C GLY A 89 -25.66 6.57 -24.46
N HIS A 90 -25.54 7.62 -23.64
CA HIS A 90 -26.05 7.83 -22.27
C HIS A 90 -25.57 6.84 -21.18
N VAL A 91 -25.25 7.26 -19.94
CA VAL A 91 -25.99 8.17 -19.04
C VAL A 91 -25.00 8.98 -18.19
N ASP A 92 -25.19 10.30 -18.17
CA ASP A 92 -24.47 11.22 -17.30
C ASP A 92 -24.96 11.04 -15.85
N ALA A 93 -24.17 10.38 -15.01
CA ALA A 93 -24.38 10.31 -13.56
C ALA A 93 -23.49 11.33 -12.83
N THR A 94 -23.45 12.56 -13.33
CA THR A 94 -22.83 13.70 -12.65
C THR A 94 -23.80 14.39 -11.70
N GLU A 95 -24.29 13.67 -10.68
CA GLU A 95 -24.81 14.33 -9.47
C GLU A 95 -24.06 13.80 -8.25
N GLY A 96 -22.99 14.51 -7.86
CA GLY A 96 -22.32 14.31 -6.57
C GLY A 96 -20.81 14.55 -6.53
N LEU A 97 -20.14 14.73 -7.67
CA LEU A 97 -18.71 15.01 -7.70
C LEU A 97 -18.46 16.53 -7.54
N PRO A 98 -17.58 16.97 -6.62
CA PRO A 98 -16.96 18.28 -6.73
C PRO A 98 -16.24 18.32 -8.09
N SER A 99 -16.26 19.47 -8.78
CA SER A 99 -15.57 19.67 -10.05
C SER A 99 -14.08 19.28 -9.96
N HIS A 100 -13.73 18.06 -10.40
CA HIS A 100 -12.39 17.49 -10.35
C HIS A 100 -11.53 18.04 -11.49
N GLN A 101 -10.98 19.24 -11.31
CA GLN A 101 -9.91 19.77 -12.15
C GLN A 101 -8.54 19.29 -11.65
N GLY A 102 -7.98 18.27 -12.29
CA GLY A 102 -6.54 18.12 -12.60
C GLY A 102 -5.50 18.21 -11.47
N SER A 103 -5.83 18.00 -10.20
CA SER A 103 -4.86 18.17 -9.09
C SER A 103 -4.67 16.96 -8.17
N GLU A 104 -5.45 15.89 -8.40
CA GLU A 104 -5.52 14.69 -7.56
C GLU A 104 -4.57 13.59 -8.05
N GLU A 105 -4.60 13.29 -9.34
CA GLU A 105 -3.65 12.35 -9.97
C GLU A 105 -2.21 12.82 -9.78
N SER A 106 -1.96 14.12 -9.91
CA SER A 106 -0.59 14.66 -10.00
C SER A 106 0.25 14.57 -8.73
N ARG A 107 -0.26 14.16 -7.56
CA ARG A 107 0.50 14.17 -6.29
C ARG A 107 1.01 12.81 -5.81
N TRP A 108 0.38 11.70 -6.21
CA TRP A 108 0.98 10.35 -6.08
C TRP A 108 2.29 10.23 -6.85
N HIS A 109 2.39 11.02 -7.93
CA HIS A 109 3.54 11.13 -8.81
C HIS A 109 4.76 11.84 -8.20
N VAL A 110 4.64 12.43 -7.00
CA VAL A 110 5.60 13.44 -6.49
C VAL A 110 6.44 12.97 -5.30
N ARG A 111 6.09 11.89 -4.58
CA ARG A 111 6.89 11.46 -3.41
C ARG A 111 6.99 9.93 -3.23
N PRO A 112 8.19 9.41 -2.90
CA PRO A 112 8.40 8.00 -2.60
C PRO A 112 8.07 7.65 -1.15
N GLY A 113 7.47 6.48 -0.91
CA GLY A 113 7.26 5.84 0.40
C GLY A 113 6.01 6.35 1.13
N LEU A 114 5.06 5.47 1.48
CA LEU A 114 3.91 5.84 2.32
C LEU A 114 3.62 4.78 3.38
N SER A 115 3.52 5.20 4.65
CA SER A 115 2.88 4.45 5.73
C SER A 115 1.71 5.24 6.24
N VAL A 116 0.72 4.53 6.74
CA VAL A 116 -0.29 5.13 7.59
C VAL A 116 -0.30 4.35 8.89
N SER A 117 -0.01 5.05 9.98
CA SER A 117 -0.09 4.47 11.32
C SER A 117 -1.50 4.66 11.85
N PHE A 118 -2.21 3.57 12.10
CA PHE A 118 -3.56 3.62 12.64
C PHE A 118 -3.51 3.38 14.15
N TYR A 119 -3.79 4.42 14.92
CA TYR A 119 -4.09 4.28 16.35
C TYR A 119 -5.59 4.48 16.52
N ARG A 120 -6.21 3.56 17.28
CA ARG A 120 -7.67 3.42 17.40
C ARG A 120 -8.42 4.71 17.78
N ASP A 121 -7.77 5.61 18.52
CA ASP A 121 -8.37 6.90 18.92
C ASP A 121 -7.92 8.08 18.02
N VAL A 122 -6.72 8.02 17.41
CA VAL A 122 -6.24 9.07 16.50
C VAL A 122 -5.16 8.52 15.55
N SER A 123 -5.46 8.35 14.26
CA SER A 123 -4.53 7.77 13.28
C SER A 123 -3.73 8.86 12.55
N PRO A 124 -2.45 9.14 12.88
CA PRO A 124 -1.64 10.05 12.11
C PRO A 124 -1.11 9.40 10.83
N GLN A 125 -1.13 10.15 9.74
CA GLN A 125 -0.33 9.81 8.57
C GLN A 125 1.13 10.14 8.85
N GLU A 126 2.04 9.20 8.61
CA GLU A 126 3.47 9.45 8.69
C GLU A 126 4.18 8.89 7.46
N HIS A 127 5.09 9.65 6.90
CA HIS A 127 5.92 9.20 5.79
C HIS A 127 6.72 7.95 6.19
N PHE A 128 6.61 6.85 5.44
CA PHE A 128 7.36 5.62 5.72
C PHE A 128 8.72 5.67 5.05
N MET A 129 9.77 5.66 5.85
CA MET A 129 11.12 5.41 5.39
C MET A 129 11.66 4.16 6.08
N LEU A 130 12.33 3.28 5.33
CA LEU A 130 12.94 2.06 5.87
C LEU A 130 14.08 2.37 6.84
N MET A 131 14.71 3.53 6.68
CA MET A 131 15.69 4.08 7.60
C MET A 131 15.22 5.47 8.02
N LYS A 132 15.34 5.80 9.32
CA LYS A 132 15.09 7.15 9.79
C LYS A 132 16.07 8.11 9.10
N GLU A 133 15.55 9.20 8.54
CA GLU A 133 16.37 10.24 7.91
C GLU A 133 17.47 10.68 8.89
N ARG A 134 18.72 10.72 8.43
CA ARG A 134 19.84 11.22 9.26
C ARG A 134 19.67 12.69 9.63
N LYS A 135 18.87 13.44 8.87
CA LYS A 135 18.47 14.82 9.12
C LYS A 135 17.03 15.01 8.66
N PRO A 136 16.06 15.20 9.58
CA PRO A 136 14.67 15.44 9.18
C PRO A 136 14.59 16.73 8.35
N SER A 137 13.96 16.64 7.17
CA SER A 137 13.65 17.83 6.37
C SER A 137 12.82 18.83 7.18
N ARG A 138 13.18 20.13 7.15
CA ARG A 138 12.47 21.24 7.84
C ARG A 138 11.16 21.65 7.15
N THR A 139 10.87 21.12 5.96
CA THR A 139 9.62 21.41 5.24
C THR A 139 8.53 20.47 5.72
N LYS A 140 7.39 21.01 6.18
CA LYS A 140 6.18 20.22 6.42
C LYS A 140 5.85 19.46 5.12
N ALA A 141 5.98 18.15 5.15
CA ALA A 141 5.57 17.31 4.04
C ALA A 141 4.04 17.45 3.87
N LEU A 142 3.59 17.75 2.66
CA LEU A 142 2.19 17.66 2.28
C LEU A 142 1.77 16.19 2.40
N GLY A 143 0.60 15.91 2.99
CA GLY A 143 0.06 14.55 3.13
C GLY A 143 -0.40 13.98 1.79
N TRP A 144 -0.92 12.75 1.83
CA TRP A 144 -1.51 12.10 0.66
C TRP A 144 -2.99 11.86 0.89
N TRP A 145 -3.76 11.84 -0.20
CA TRP A 145 -5.14 11.37 -0.16
C TRP A 145 -5.17 9.85 -0.04
N VAL A 146 -5.49 9.29 1.13
CA VAL A 146 -5.43 7.84 1.34
C VAL A 146 -6.83 7.23 1.45
N PRO A 147 -7.20 6.29 0.55
CA PRO A 147 -8.42 5.51 0.70
C PRO A 147 -8.29 4.49 1.83
N LEU A 148 -9.25 4.49 2.74
CA LEU A 148 -9.27 3.63 3.92
C LEU A 148 -10.36 2.57 3.78
N SER A 149 -9.98 1.37 3.37
CA SER A 149 -10.81 0.17 3.47
C SER A 149 -10.45 -0.60 4.73
N PHE A 150 -11.45 -1.10 5.47
CA PHE A 150 -11.21 -1.91 6.67
C PHE A 150 -12.35 -2.88 6.98
N THR A 151 -12.01 -3.97 7.67
CA THR A 151 -12.94 -4.95 8.24
C THR A 151 -12.62 -5.21 9.71
N SER A 152 -13.61 -5.66 10.46
CA SER A 152 -13.46 -6.09 11.85
C SER A 152 -13.47 -7.61 11.99
N GLN A 153 -13.12 -8.11 13.18
CA GLN A 153 -13.21 -9.53 13.53
C GLN A 153 -14.62 -10.12 13.34
N ARG A 154 -15.66 -9.37 13.70
CA ARG A 154 -17.05 -9.84 13.57
C ARG A 154 -17.51 -9.90 12.12
N GLU A 155 -17.13 -8.91 11.31
CA GLU A 155 -17.53 -8.83 9.91
C GLU A 155 -16.72 -9.78 9.03
N ALA A 156 -15.39 -9.82 9.23
CA ALA A 156 -14.43 -10.65 8.49
C ALA A 156 -14.63 -10.66 6.96
N ASN A 157 -15.16 -9.57 6.39
CA ASN A 157 -15.40 -9.46 4.96
C ASN A 157 -14.22 -8.77 4.26
N PHE A 158 -13.27 -9.58 3.78
CA PHE A 158 -12.09 -9.10 3.06
C PHE A 158 -12.36 -8.71 1.60
N ASN A 159 -13.57 -8.96 1.08
CA ASN A 159 -13.92 -8.64 -0.30
C ASN A 159 -14.51 -7.22 -0.46
N GLN A 160 -14.88 -6.55 0.63
CA GLN A 160 -15.36 -5.16 0.59
C GLN A 160 -14.20 -4.16 0.53
N THR A 161 -13.51 -4.10 -0.59
CA THR A 161 -12.28 -3.28 -0.75
C THR A 161 -12.54 -1.79 -0.96
N GLU A 162 -13.80 -1.39 -1.10
CA GLU A 162 -14.21 0.01 -1.23
C GLU A 162 -13.75 0.88 -0.04
N ALA A 163 -13.39 2.13 -0.33
CA ALA A 163 -12.98 3.08 0.68
C ALA A 163 -14.17 3.45 1.58
N ARG A 164 -14.08 3.13 2.88
CA ARG A 164 -15.06 3.53 3.91
C ARG A 164 -14.79 4.93 4.46
N GLY A 165 -13.64 5.50 4.12
CA GLY A 165 -13.22 6.84 4.48
C GLY A 165 -12.00 7.26 3.68
N TRP A 166 -11.73 8.56 3.66
CA TRP A 166 -10.59 9.15 2.96
C TRP A 166 -9.85 10.06 3.93
N MET A 167 -8.55 9.84 4.06
CA MET A 167 -7.65 10.75 4.75
C MET A 167 -7.15 11.77 3.74
N LYS A 168 -7.38 13.06 3.98
CA LYS A 168 -7.00 14.12 3.01
C LYS A 168 -5.54 14.52 3.16
N ASP A 169 -4.96 15.08 2.10
CA ASP A 169 -3.58 15.59 2.11
C ASP A 169 -3.32 16.72 3.13
N SER A 170 -4.35 17.48 3.48
CA SER A 170 -4.30 18.51 4.52
C SER A 170 -4.45 17.96 5.95
N GLU A 171 -4.86 16.70 6.09
CA GLU A 171 -5.20 16.09 7.38
C GLU A 171 -4.04 15.24 7.87
N GLU A 172 -3.36 15.71 8.92
CA GLU A 172 -2.34 14.90 9.59
C GLU A 172 -2.97 13.68 10.28
N ARG A 173 -4.27 13.73 10.64
CA ARG A 173 -4.98 12.67 11.37
C ARG A 173 -6.45 12.56 10.95
N ILE A 174 -6.99 11.35 10.94
CA ILE A 174 -8.42 11.07 10.74
C ILE A 174 -9.04 10.37 11.95
N THR A 175 -10.29 10.69 12.25
CA THR A 175 -11.12 9.97 13.22
C THR A 175 -12.18 9.16 12.47
N LEU A 176 -12.12 7.84 12.59
CA LEU A 176 -13.09 6.93 11.99
C LEU A 176 -14.21 6.65 13.01
N THR A 177 -15.45 6.94 12.64
CA THR A 177 -16.61 6.83 13.53
C THR A 177 -17.16 5.39 13.65
N SER A 178 -16.77 4.50 12.74
CA SER A 178 -17.32 3.14 12.58
C SER A 178 -16.33 2.02 12.93
N LEU A 179 -15.38 2.29 13.84
CA LEU A 179 -14.43 1.27 14.30
C LEU A 179 -15.08 0.24 15.24
N PRO A 180 -14.62 -1.02 15.21
CA PRO A 180 -15.16 -2.05 16.08
C PRO A 180 -14.78 -1.82 17.55
N PRO A 181 -15.49 -2.46 18.49
CA PRO A 181 -15.17 -2.39 19.92
C PRO A 181 -13.74 -2.88 20.23
N LYS A 182 -13.21 -2.48 21.40
CA LYS A 182 -11.80 -2.72 21.76
C LYS A 182 -11.40 -4.19 21.85
N ASP A 183 -12.34 -5.09 22.08
CA ASP A 183 -12.11 -6.54 22.15
C ASP A 183 -11.98 -7.21 20.78
N GLN A 184 -12.16 -6.47 19.69
CA GLN A 184 -12.05 -6.97 18.33
C GLN A 184 -10.87 -6.33 17.60
N TRP A 185 -10.20 -7.14 16.78
CA TRP A 185 -9.22 -6.63 15.85
C TRP A 185 -9.90 -5.89 14.69
N VAL A 186 -9.17 -4.92 14.14
CA VAL A 186 -9.46 -4.27 12.86
C VAL A 186 -8.27 -4.47 11.92
N ILE A 187 -8.56 -4.69 10.64
CA ILE A 187 -7.55 -4.77 9.58
C ILE A 187 -7.89 -3.72 8.52
N PHE A 188 -6.91 -2.89 8.19
CA PHE A 188 -6.99 -1.89 7.13
C PHE A 188 -6.33 -2.36 5.84
N ASN A 189 -6.64 -1.64 4.76
CA ASN A 189 -6.11 -1.86 3.42
C ASN A 189 -6.46 -3.27 2.91
N LEU A 190 -7.75 -3.56 2.80
CA LEU A 190 -8.22 -4.90 2.43
C LEU A 190 -7.65 -5.33 1.08
N GLN A 191 -7.09 -6.54 1.06
CA GLN A 191 -6.35 -7.12 -0.08
C GLN A 191 -5.13 -6.31 -0.57
N GLN A 192 -4.64 -5.35 0.23
CA GLN A 192 -3.57 -4.41 -0.16
C GLN A 192 -3.88 -3.65 -1.45
N THR A 193 -5.11 -3.14 -1.53
CA THR A 193 -5.58 -2.35 -2.67
C THR A 193 -5.02 -0.94 -2.68
N GLY A 194 -4.68 -0.37 -1.52
CA GLY A 194 -3.97 0.90 -1.40
C GLY A 194 -2.45 0.74 -1.32
N TYR A 195 -1.72 1.71 -1.87
CA TYR A 195 -0.25 1.78 -1.79
C TYR A 195 0.21 2.42 -0.47
N TYR A 196 0.02 1.71 0.65
CA TYR A 196 0.54 2.12 1.95
C TYR A 196 0.70 0.94 2.91
N ARG A 197 1.64 1.09 3.85
CA ARG A 197 1.81 0.18 5.00
C ARG A 197 0.87 0.55 6.14
N VAL A 198 0.45 -0.44 6.91
CA VAL A 198 -0.47 -0.26 8.03
C VAL A 198 0.24 -0.62 9.34
N ASN A 199 0.33 0.35 10.25
CA ASN A 199 0.74 0.08 11.64
C ASN A 199 -0.49 0.13 12.56
N TYR A 200 -0.45 -0.64 13.64
CA TYR A 200 -1.50 -0.71 14.65
C TYR A 200 -0.93 -0.44 16.05
N ASP A 201 -1.81 -0.12 17.01
CA ASP A 201 -1.44 -0.14 18.43
C ASP A 201 -1.13 -1.56 18.93
N ASP A 202 -0.38 -1.65 20.03
CA ASP A 202 0.05 -2.93 20.63
C ASP A 202 -1.13 -3.86 20.95
N HIS A 203 -2.28 -3.30 21.31
CA HIS A 203 -3.47 -4.05 21.64
C HIS A 203 -4.05 -4.74 20.40
N ASN A 204 -4.20 -4.02 19.29
CA ASN A 204 -4.65 -4.60 18.02
C ASN A 204 -3.64 -5.60 17.46
N TRP A 205 -2.33 -5.31 17.56
CA TRP A 205 -1.29 -6.28 17.22
C TRP A 205 -1.43 -7.57 18.03
N GLY A 206 -1.68 -7.48 19.34
CA GLY A 206 -1.96 -8.63 20.20
C GLY A 206 -3.16 -9.45 19.74
N LEU A 207 -4.27 -8.78 19.40
CA LEU A 207 -5.47 -9.44 18.86
C LEU A 207 -5.22 -10.12 17.50
N LEU A 208 -4.46 -9.49 16.61
CA LEU A 208 -4.08 -10.07 15.33
C LEU A 208 -3.18 -11.30 15.51
N ILE A 209 -2.18 -11.22 16.39
CA ILE A 209 -1.31 -12.35 16.72
C ILE A 209 -2.12 -13.52 17.28
N GLN A 210 -3.09 -13.23 18.16
CA GLN A 210 -3.99 -14.25 18.69
C GLN A 210 -4.85 -14.88 17.58
N GLN A 211 -5.47 -14.06 16.72
CA GLN A 211 -6.26 -14.56 15.58
C GLN A 211 -5.43 -15.46 14.66
N LEU A 212 -4.22 -15.03 14.29
CA LEU A 212 -3.31 -15.82 13.44
C LEU A 212 -2.90 -17.14 14.10
N ARG A 213 -2.70 -17.13 15.41
CA ARG A 213 -2.32 -18.32 16.17
C ARG A 213 -3.47 -19.32 16.29
N ASP A 214 -4.67 -18.83 16.58
CA ASP A 214 -5.85 -19.66 16.88
C ASP A 214 -6.47 -20.17 15.58
N ASP A 215 -6.80 -19.26 14.65
CA ASP A 215 -7.31 -19.58 13.32
C ASP A 215 -6.90 -18.51 12.28
N HIS A 216 -5.73 -18.70 11.69
CA HIS A 216 -5.24 -17.82 10.63
C HIS A 216 -6.15 -17.80 9.38
N LYS A 217 -7.00 -18.81 9.16
CA LYS A 217 -7.80 -18.90 7.93
C LYS A 217 -8.89 -17.84 7.84
N VAL A 218 -9.30 -17.27 8.97
CA VAL A 218 -10.23 -16.14 9.03
C VAL A 218 -9.70 -14.94 8.25
N ILE A 219 -8.41 -14.63 8.38
CA ILE A 219 -7.77 -13.52 7.67
C ILE A 219 -7.30 -14.03 6.32
N HIS A 220 -7.79 -13.50 5.19
CA HIS A 220 -7.44 -14.02 3.86
C HIS A 220 -6.11 -13.45 3.31
N VAL A 221 -6.17 -12.60 2.27
CA VAL A 221 -4.98 -12.08 1.56
C VAL A 221 -4.08 -11.24 2.47
N ASN A 222 -4.70 -10.52 3.41
CA ASN A 222 -4.03 -9.60 4.32
C ASN A 222 -3.04 -10.27 5.30
N ARG A 223 -2.98 -11.61 5.39
CA ARG A 223 -1.93 -12.29 6.18
C ARG A 223 -0.52 -11.93 5.71
N ALA A 224 -0.31 -11.85 4.39
CA ALA A 224 1.00 -11.44 3.86
C ALA A 224 1.29 -9.97 4.07
N GLN A 225 0.27 -9.11 4.04
CA GLN A 225 0.42 -7.71 4.44
C GLN A 225 0.87 -7.60 5.88
N ILE A 226 0.18 -8.30 6.79
CA ILE A 226 0.46 -8.27 8.23
C ILE A 226 1.92 -8.66 8.50
N ILE A 227 2.40 -9.72 7.85
CA ILE A 227 3.80 -10.16 7.96
C ILE A 227 4.75 -9.10 7.42
N ASP A 228 4.50 -8.61 6.20
CA ASP A 228 5.39 -7.66 5.54
C ASP A 228 5.46 -6.32 6.28
N ASP A 229 4.32 -5.78 6.69
CA ASP A 229 4.22 -4.54 7.44
C ASP A 229 4.89 -4.70 8.81
N ALA A 230 4.59 -5.76 9.58
CA ALA A 230 5.20 -5.96 10.90
C ALA A 230 6.74 -6.01 10.84
N MET A 231 7.29 -6.73 9.86
CA MET A 231 8.73 -6.89 9.72
C MET A 231 9.44 -5.61 9.25
N ASN A 232 8.82 -4.85 8.34
CA ASN A 232 9.38 -3.58 7.87
C ASN A 232 9.19 -2.44 8.90
N LEU A 233 8.10 -2.44 9.66
CA LEU A 233 7.91 -1.55 10.81
C LEU A 233 8.89 -1.88 11.95
N ALA A 234 9.24 -3.14 12.14
CA ALA A 234 10.29 -3.49 13.10
C ALA A 234 11.67 -3.03 12.62
N ARG A 235 11.94 -3.15 11.32
CA ARG A 235 13.19 -2.73 10.69
C ARG A 235 13.46 -1.23 10.85
N ASN A 236 12.44 -0.38 10.78
CA ASN A 236 12.59 1.06 10.98
C ASN A 236 12.38 1.53 12.44
N GLY A 237 12.08 0.60 13.35
CA GLY A 237 11.89 0.84 14.78
C GLY A 237 10.54 1.47 15.17
N GLN A 238 9.52 1.42 14.30
CA GLN A 238 8.14 1.77 14.62
C GLN A 238 7.36 0.62 15.29
N LEU A 239 7.88 -0.61 15.22
CA LEU A 239 7.36 -1.79 15.91
C LEU A 239 8.50 -2.52 16.63
N SER A 240 8.21 -3.21 17.74
CA SER A 240 9.20 -4.09 18.37
C SER A 240 9.44 -5.33 17.52
N TYR A 241 10.70 -5.75 17.38
CA TYR A 241 11.03 -7.04 16.79
C TYR A 241 10.40 -8.21 17.55
N THR A 242 10.10 -8.08 18.85
CA THR A 242 9.36 -9.11 19.60
C THR A 242 7.97 -9.32 18.99
N THR A 243 7.20 -8.25 18.79
CA THR A 243 5.87 -8.30 18.18
C THR A 243 5.93 -8.82 16.74
N ALA A 244 6.89 -8.35 15.94
CA ALA A 244 7.05 -8.81 14.55
C ALA A 244 7.42 -10.30 14.45
N LEU A 245 8.29 -10.80 15.35
CA LEU A 245 8.61 -12.22 15.40
C LEU A 245 7.44 -13.07 15.94
N ASP A 246 6.64 -12.53 16.86
CA ASP A 246 5.41 -13.18 17.32
C ASP A 246 4.36 -13.31 16.21
N VAL A 247 4.28 -12.32 15.30
CA VAL A 247 3.49 -12.43 14.06
C VAL A 247 4.01 -13.58 13.19
N LEU A 248 5.32 -13.78 13.04
CA LEU A 248 5.85 -14.90 12.25
C LEU A 248 5.59 -16.28 12.87
N ALA A 249 5.36 -16.36 14.19
CA ALA A 249 5.27 -17.63 14.90
C ALA A 249 4.11 -18.54 14.43
N TYR A 250 3.06 -17.97 13.82
CA TYR A 250 1.95 -18.77 13.28
C TYR A 250 2.31 -19.48 11.97
N LEU A 251 3.35 -19.04 11.24
CA LEU A 251 3.70 -19.58 9.92
C LEU A 251 3.90 -21.09 9.90
N LYS A 252 4.25 -21.72 11.03
CA LYS A 252 4.29 -23.19 11.17
C LYS A 252 2.96 -23.89 10.82
N LYS A 253 1.82 -23.17 10.86
CA LYS A 253 0.48 -23.66 10.47
C LYS A 253 0.08 -23.22 9.06
N GLU A 254 0.77 -22.25 8.48
CA GLU A 254 0.45 -21.66 7.19
C GLU A 254 0.70 -22.64 6.05
N ARG A 255 -0.15 -22.60 5.03
CA ARG A 255 -0.03 -23.42 3.81
C ARG A 255 -0.13 -22.61 2.53
N ASP A 256 -0.60 -21.37 2.61
CA ASP A 256 -0.76 -20.54 1.43
C ASP A 256 0.58 -19.93 1.02
N LEU A 257 0.81 -19.89 -0.29
CA LEU A 257 2.06 -19.39 -0.87
C LEU A 257 2.33 -17.94 -0.48
N LEU A 258 1.27 -17.12 -0.43
CA LEU A 258 1.39 -15.68 -0.30
C LEU A 258 2.01 -15.25 1.05
N PRO A 259 1.48 -15.67 2.21
CA PRO A 259 2.08 -15.33 3.50
C PRO A 259 3.45 -15.99 3.72
N TRP A 260 3.66 -17.21 3.19
CA TRP A 260 4.96 -17.86 3.22
C TRP A 260 6.04 -17.07 2.47
N THR A 261 5.70 -16.55 1.30
CA THR A 261 6.66 -15.78 0.49
C THR A 261 7.05 -14.48 1.20
N SER A 262 6.07 -13.77 1.77
CA SER A 262 6.33 -12.59 2.60
C SER A 262 7.22 -12.91 3.82
N GLY A 263 6.94 -14.02 4.51
CA GLY A 263 7.74 -14.49 5.64
C GLY A 263 9.19 -14.82 5.25
N ILE A 264 9.38 -15.57 4.17
CA ILE A 264 10.73 -15.96 3.68
C ILE A 264 11.55 -14.74 3.30
N SER A 265 10.97 -13.78 2.56
CA SER A 265 11.68 -12.55 2.18
C SER A 265 12.15 -11.77 3.40
N ASN A 266 11.26 -11.55 4.37
CA ASN A 266 11.56 -10.75 5.56
C ASN A 266 12.53 -11.46 6.52
N VAL A 267 12.37 -12.77 6.75
CA VAL A 267 13.33 -13.57 7.54
C VAL A 267 14.69 -13.64 6.84
N GLY A 268 14.71 -13.75 5.52
CA GLY A 268 15.92 -13.74 4.70
C GLY A 268 16.77 -12.49 4.93
N TYR A 269 16.13 -11.31 5.01
CA TYR A 269 16.81 -10.06 5.37
C TYR A 269 17.44 -10.13 6.77
N VAL A 270 16.68 -10.56 7.80
CA VAL A 270 17.20 -10.67 9.17
C VAL A 270 18.36 -11.66 9.24
N MET A 271 18.26 -12.81 8.56
CA MET A 271 19.35 -13.79 8.48
C MET A 271 20.60 -13.21 7.80
N LEU A 272 20.42 -12.39 6.76
CA LEU A 272 21.53 -11.70 6.09
C LEU A 272 22.22 -10.71 7.03
N MET A 273 21.45 -9.91 7.77
CA MET A 273 21.98 -8.95 8.73
C MET A 273 22.70 -9.62 9.91
N LEU A 274 22.18 -10.77 10.38
CA LEU A 274 22.78 -11.52 11.48
C LEU A 274 23.90 -12.46 11.03
N ARG A 275 24.22 -12.54 9.73
CA ARG A 275 25.09 -13.59 9.15
C ARG A 275 26.45 -13.75 9.84
N GLN A 276 27.03 -12.64 10.30
CA GLN A 276 28.34 -12.61 10.96
C GLN A 276 28.25 -12.42 12.48
N THR A 277 27.06 -12.65 13.06
CA THR A 277 26.81 -12.46 14.49
C THR A 277 26.60 -13.81 15.20
N PRO A 278 26.91 -13.91 16.50
CA PRO A 278 26.62 -15.11 17.29
C PRO A 278 25.11 -15.36 17.49
N ALA A 279 24.25 -14.43 17.10
CA ALA A 279 22.79 -14.56 17.21
C ALA A 279 22.15 -15.38 16.08
N LEU A 280 22.81 -15.55 14.92
CA LEU A 280 22.24 -16.29 13.78
C LEU A 280 21.77 -17.71 14.13
N PRO A 281 22.52 -18.52 14.90
CA PRO A 281 22.06 -19.87 15.27
C PRO A 281 20.75 -19.87 16.06
N ALA A 282 20.45 -18.82 16.84
CA ALA A 282 19.20 -18.74 17.59
C ALA A 282 17.97 -18.49 16.70
N LEU A 283 18.16 -17.88 15.52
CA LEU A 283 17.09 -17.66 14.54
C LEU A 283 16.77 -18.90 13.69
N ARG A 284 17.75 -19.81 13.54
CA ARG A 284 17.56 -21.09 12.84
C ARG A 284 16.89 -22.08 13.78
N VAL A 285 15.55 -22.10 13.77
CA VAL A 285 14.77 -23.11 14.49
C VAL A 285 15.12 -24.49 13.93
N LYS A 286 15.36 -25.47 14.81
CA LYS A 286 15.55 -26.89 14.44
C LYS A 286 14.22 -27.56 14.10
#